data_AF-A0A9Q8SV78-F1
#
_entry.id   AF-A0A9Q8SV78-F1
#
_cell.length_a   1.000
_cell.length_b   1.000
_cell.length_c   1.000
_cell.angle_alpha   90.00
_cell.angle_beta   90.00
_cell.angle_gamma   90.00
#
_symmetry.space_group_name_H-M   'P 1'
#
loop_
_entity.id
_entity.type
_entity.pdbx_description
1 polymer ?
#
loop_
_entity_poly.entity_id
_entity_poly.type
_entity_poly.pdbx_seq_one_letter_code
_entity_poly.pdbx_strand_id
1 'polypeptide(L)'
;MHRVTWSSLPEGYRDAVRLTRKLGIRYIWIDSLCIIQDDKDDWRAEAAHMASVFQGAHVTISGAKSSNPHQSYFAHSDSKYKAKRVEHRDDKGKTWHANVRHTVPHFFSSDASGEPNYSPGNFPLLNRGWVFQERLLSPRILHLGDVEMAWECNEVCACECMGETTIYDTEPRWAHTKGAHVRNLSSATEAKELYPDWRSTVQNYKRTRLTYQDDILPAIAGVVKNMQRYRKDRYLAGIWEDSLLDDLAWQATQSVLPRPDSWTAPTWSWASVTSRIHYSNLRTTLASKFMEEANAKMQRTVVIEASTESAGADPTMEIISGHITLSGPMITARLENDEGEIDAPIPTYFALHGSTLLEIAPDYNFWAPGKDYVPLGSTIYLLHLCREPELRNKNGIGTKKMPTKVFSLVLRKVDDDGDTSTVSGHSKKGNTKGDRSSVHSDHGTYERIEILILACDDDRTEDYVVENGRDSVVKLI
;
A
#
# COMPACT_ATOMS: atom_id res chain seq x y z
N MET A 1 18.46 18.95 33.91
CA MET A 1 18.22 17.54 33.55
C MET A 1 17.64 16.81 34.75
N HIS A 2 16.33 16.54 34.76
CA HIS A 2 15.75 15.65 35.75
C HIS A 2 16.22 14.22 35.47
N ARG A 3 16.74 13.52 36.49
CA ARG A 3 17.15 12.12 36.33
C ARG A 3 15.90 11.25 36.26
N VAL A 4 15.73 10.52 35.16
CA VAL A 4 14.70 9.47 35.07
C VAL A 4 15.17 8.28 35.90
N THR A 5 14.38 7.87 36.90
CA THR A 5 14.73 6.75 37.76
C THR A 5 14.56 5.42 37.02
N TRP A 6 15.36 4.42 37.36
CA TRP A 6 15.23 3.09 36.75
C TRP A 6 13.85 2.47 36.97
N SER A 7 13.27 2.63 38.16
CA SER A 7 11.96 2.08 38.52
C SER A 7 10.81 2.75 37.77
N SER A 8 10.95 4.01 37.35
CA SER A 8 9.92 4.75 36.60
C SER A 8 9.88 4.42 35.11
N LEU A 9 10.90 3.73 34.57
CA LEU A 9 10.87 3.29 33.18
C LEU A 9 9.88 2.12 32.99
N PRO A 10 9.08 2.14 31.91
CA PRO A 10 8.29 0.99 31.46
C PRO A 10 9.13 -0.29 31.39
N GLU A 11 8.50 -1.44 31.65
CA GLU A 11 9.20 -2.71 31.75
C GLU A 11 9.95 -3.07 30.46
N GLY A 12 9.32 -2.89 29.30
CA GLY A 12 9.96 -3.12 28.00
C GLY A 12 11.20 -2.25 27.77
N TYR A 13 11.18 -0.99 28.22
CA TYR A 13 12.37 -0.11 28.13
C TYR A 13 13.50 -0.60 29.03
N ARG A 14 13.19 -1.11 30.23
CA ARG A 14 14.19 -1.72 31.10
C ARG A 14 14.80 -2.97 30.47
N ASP A 15 13.98 -3.79 29.81
CA ASP A 15 14.45 -4.99 29.12
C ASP A 15 15.33 -4.64 27.92
N ALA A 16 14.95 -3.64 27.13
CA ALA A 16 15.77 -3.11 26.04
C ALA A 16 17.12 -2.61 26.56
N VAL A 17 17.14 -1.78 27.62
CA VAL A 17 18.40 -1.28 28.21
C VAL A 17 19.28 -2.44 28.71
N ARG A 18 18.71 -3.44 29.40
CA ARG A 18 19.46 -4.63 29.85
C ARG A 18 20.08 -5.38 28.67
N LEU A 19 19.32 -5.59 27.60
CA LEU A 19 19.79 -6.26 26.40
C LEU A 19 20.91 -5.45 25.71
N THR A 20 20.73 -4.15 25.54
CA THR A 20 21.76 -3.24 25.00
C THR A 20 23.08 -3.37 25.77
N ARG A 21 23.04 -3.38 27.10
CA ARG A 21 24.25 -3.55 27.94
C ARG A 21 24.87 -4.92 27.80
N LYS A 22 24.06 -5.98 27.74
CA LYS A 22 24.54 -7.36 27.51
C LYS A 22 25.23 -7.51 26.15
N LEU A 23 24.78 -6.77 25.14
CA LEU A 23 25.42 -6.70 23.82
C LEU A 23 26.71 -5.87 23.82
N GLY A 24 27.14 -5.32 24.96
CA GLY A 24 28.32 -4.45 25.06
C GLY A 24 28.11 -3.05 24.48
N ILE A 25 26.87 -2.66 24.18
CA ILE A 25 26.55 -1.36 23.58
C ILE A 25 26.24 -0.34 24.68
N ARG A 26 26.76 0.88 24.52
CA ARG A 26 26.63 1.95 25.53
C ARG A 26 25.34 2.77 25.41
N TYR A 27 24.83 2.98 24.22
CA TYR A 27 23.73 3.91 23.97
C TYR A 27 22.53 3.19 23.38
N ILE A 28 21.34 3.65 23.76
CA ILE A 28 20.07 3.25 23.18
C ILE A 28 19.29 4.53 22.89
N TRP A 29 18.62 4.57 21.75
CA TRP A 29 17.67 5.61 21.39
C TRP A 29 16.27 5.02 21.47
N ILE A 30 15.35 5.74 22.10
CA ILE A 30 13.93 5.37 22.23
C ILE A 30 13.15 6.65 21.96
N ASP A 31 12.32 6.65 20.91
CA ASP A 31 11.52 7.78 20.44
C ASP A 31 10.88 8.59 21.57
N SER A 32 10.12 7.93 22.45
CA SER A 32 9.39 8.55 23.55
C SER A 32 10.27 9.17 24.65
N LEU A 33 11.56 8.81 24.69
CA LEU A 33 12.53 9.35 25.65
C LEU A 33 13.47 10.38 25.02
N CYS A 34 13.62 10.35 23.70
CA CYS A 34 14.60 11.15 22.96
C CYS A 34 13.95 12.30 22.18
N ILE A 35 12.63 12.28 21.96
CA ILE A 35 11.86 13.33 21.29
C ILE A 35 10.95 13.99 22.32
N ILE A 36 10.84 15.32 22.31
CA ILE A 36 9.95 16.08 23.19
C ILE A 36 8.52 15.93 22.68
N GLN A 37 7.75 15.04 23.32
CA GLN A 37 6.41 14.65 22.85
C GLN A 37 5.38 15.80 22.84
N ASP A 38 5.54 16.79 23.73
CA ASP A 38 4.61 17.91 23.88
C ASP A 38 4.95 19.12 22.98
N ASP A 39 5.98 19.01 22.14
CA ASP A 39 6.44 20.06 21.22
C ASP A 39 6.28 19.59 19.77
N LYS A 40 5.35 20.21 19.04
CA LYS A 40 5.07 19.85 17.64
C LYS A 40 6.23 20.16 16.70
N ASP A 41 7.00 21.20 16.98
CA ASP A 41 8.09 21.61 16.11
C ASP A 41 9.32 20.72 16.35
N ASP A 42 9.59 20.33 17.61
CA ASP A 42 10.58 19.30 17.95
C ASP A 42 10.19 17.95 17.33
N TRP A 43 8.92 17.54 17.47
CA TRP A 43 8.42 16.31 16.85
C TRP A 43 8.62 16.31 15.34
N ARG A 44 8.29 17.43 14.65
CA ARG A 44 8.48 17.54 13.19
C ARG A 44 9.96 17.43 12.80
N ALA A 45 10.85 18.10 13.53
CA ALA A 45 12.28 18.05 13.27
C ALA A 45 12.82 16.63 13.48
N GLU A 46 12.49 15.98 14.60
CA GLU A 46 12.96 14.63 14.93
C GLU A 46 12.32 13.56 14.04
N ALA A 47 11.04 13.69 13.67
CA ALA A 47 10.37 12.79 12.72
C ALA A 47 11.07 12.79 11.36
N ALA A 48 11.54 13.95 10.88
CA ALA A 48 12.33 14.06 9.66
C ALA A 48 13.69 13.33 9.77
N HIS A 49 14.23 13.18 10.99
CA HIS A 49 15.49 12.51 11.29
C HIS A 49 15.34 11.03 11.63
N MET A 50 14.15 10.53 11.99
CA MET A 50 13.92 9.13 12.40
C MET A 50 14.54 8.12 11.41
N ALA A 51 14.36 8.35 10.12
CA ALA A 51 14.94 7.51 9.07
C ALA A 51 16.46 7.33 9.24
N SER A 52 17.18 8.41 9.53
CA SER A 52 18.63 8.39 9.71
C SER A 52 19.07 7.70 11.01
N VAL A 53 18.26 7.80 12.08
CA VAL A 53 18.51 7.12 13.35
C VAL A 53 18.47 5.60 13.15
N PHE A 54 17.40 5.09 12.53
CA PHE A 54 17.28 3.66 12.25
C PHE A 54 18.31 3.18 11.22
N GLN A 55 18.55 3.95 10.15
CA GLN A 55 19.56 3.62 9.14
C GLN A 55 20.99 3.58 9.71
N GLY A 56 21.29 4.41 10.72
CA GLY A 56 22.57 4.47 11.40
C GLY A 56 22.70 3.55 12.62
N ALA A 57 21.64 2.84 13.00
CA ALA A 57 21.64 2.00 14.20
C ALA A 57 22.58 0.79 14.04
N HIS A 58 23.33 0.48 15.11
CA HIS A 58 24.16 -0.73 15.14
C HIS A 58 23.28 -1.99 15.07
N VAL A 59 22.23 -2.02 15.90
CA VAL A 59 21.17 -3.01 15.94
C VAL A 59 19.91 -2.37 16.52
N THR A 60 18.77 -2.63 15.89
CA THR A 60 17.45 -2.23 16.40
C THR A 60 16.86 -3.39 17.22
N ILE A 61 16.36 -3.09 18.42
CA ILE A 61 15.68 -4.07 19.26
C ILE A 61 14.18 -3.93 19.03
N SER A 62 13.55 -5.00 18.53
CA SER A 62 12.11 -5.04 18.28
C SER A 62 11.45 -5.91 19.35
N GLY A 63 10.72 -5.31 20.29
CA GLY A 63 9.82 -6.02 21.21
C GLY A 63 8.57 -6.55 20.49
N ALA A 64 8.75 -7.48 19.56
CA ALA A 64 7.76 -7.84 18.52
C ALA A 64 6.45 -8.35 19.11
N LYS A 65 6.50 -9.06 20.24
CA LYS A 65 5.33 -9.61 20.94
C LYS A 65 4.53 -8.57 21.75
N SER A 66 5.12 -7.42 22.07
CA SER A 66 4.54 -6.48 23.02
C SER A 66 3.68 -5.45 22.30
N SER A 67 2.48 -5.18 22.82
CA SER A 67 1.59 -4.16 22.25
C SER A 67 1.85 -2.76 22.80
N ASN A 68 2.54 -2.65 23.94
CA ASN A 68 2.87 -1.39 24.60
C ASN A 68 4.18 -1.52 25.40
N PRO A 69 4.83 -0.40 25.78
CA PRO A 69 6.14 -0.45 26.44
C PRO A 69 6.11 -0.94 27.89
N HIS A 70 4.93 -1.07 28.52
CA HIS A 70 4.81 -1.57 29.89
C HIS A 70 4.85 -3.08 30.00
N GLN A 71 4.79 -3.81 28.87
CA GLN A 71 4.94 -5.26 28.83
C GLN A 71 6.41 -5.65 28.64
N SER A 72 6.89 -6.63 29.43
CA SER A 72 8.22 -7.21 29.22
C SER A 72 8.42 -7.71 27.79
N TYR A 73 9.62 -7.46 27.25
CA TYR A 73 10.02 -7.96 25.93
C TYR A 73 10.49 -9.41 25.99
N PHE A 74 10.82 -9.93 27.18
CA PHE A 74 11.24 -11.31 27.35
C PHE A 74 10.02 -12.22 27.53
N ALA A 75 10.03 -13.35 26.82
CA ALA A 75 8.93 -14.31 26.84
C ALA A 75 9.34 -15.64 27.48
N HIS A 76 8.34 -16.37 27.93
CA HIS A 76 8.49 -17.78 28.29
C HIS A 76 7.71 -18.57 27.26
N SER A 77 8.41 -19.33 26.41
CA SER A 77 7.78 -20.06 25.32
C SER A 77 6.76 -21.08 25.87
N ASP A 78 5.52 -21.01 25.38
CA ASP A 78 4.45 -21.97 25.69
C ASP A 78 4.94 -23.40 25.43
N SER A 79 4.57 -24.31 26.34
CA SER A 79 4.89 -25.74 26.27
C SER A 79 4.56 -26.41 24.94
N LYS A 80 3.54 -25.92 24.21
CA LYS A 80 3.15 -26.46 22.89
C LYS A 80 4.19 -26.22 21.79
N TYR A 81 5.05 -25.21 21.95
CA TYR A 81 6.14 -24.90 21.02
C TYR A 81 7.45 -25.60 21.39
N LYS A 82 7.50 -26.26 22.54
CA LYS A 82 8.63 -27.10 22.95
C LYS A 82 8.44 -28.50 22.36
N ALA A 83 9.47 -29.01 21.70
CA ALA A 83 9.44 -30.34 21.09
C ALA A 83 9.18 -31.43 22.14
N LYS A 84 8.18 -32.27 21.88
CA LYS A 84 7.90 -33.47 22.65
C LYS A 84 8.35 -34.69 21.85
N ARG A 85 9.03 -35.62 22.51
CA ARG A 85 9.43 -36.89 21.89
C ARG A 85 8.26 -37.85 21.91
N VAL A 86 7.89 -38.37 20.75
CA VAL A 86 6.95 -39.47 20.57
C VAL A 86 7.76 -40.69 20.18
N GLU A 87 7.46 -41.82 20.82
CA GLU A 87 8.15 -43.08 20.60
C GLU A 87 7.15 -44.12 20.09
N HIS A 88 7.56 -44.87 19.06
CA HIS A 88 6.77 -45.96 18.51
C HIS A 88 7.68 -47.18 18.33
N ARG A 89 7.27 -48.33 18.86
CA ARG A 89 7.97 -49.60 18.62
C ARG A 89 7.18 -50.40 17.59
N ASP A 90 7.85 -50.78 16.50
CA ASP A 90 7.23 -51.59 15.45
C ASP A 90 7.16 -53.09 15.82
N ASP A 91 6.45 -53.86 14.99
CA ASP A 91 6.23 -55.30 15.17
C ASP A 91 7.53 -56.13 15.16
N LYS A 92 8.65 -55.55 14.69
CA LYS A 92 9.99 -56.18 14.67
C LYS A 92 10.84 -55.77 15.87
N GLY A 93 10.27 -55.01 16.81
CA GLY A 93 10.95 -54.54 18.03
C GLY A 93 11.84 -53.31 17.84
N LYS A 94 11.88 -52.71 16.64
CA LYS A 94 12.65 -51.48 16.40
C LYS A 94 11.89 -50.28 16.96
N THR A 95 12.61 -49.41 17.66
CA THR A 95 12.06 -48.19 18.25
C THR A 95 12.34 -46.99 17.34
N TRP A 96 11.28 -46.26 17.01
CA TRP A 96 11.30 -45.03 16.23
C TRP A 96 11.02 -43.85 17.16
N HIS A 97 11.74 -42.76 16.95
CA HIS A 97 11.57 -41.52 17.70
C HIS A 97 11.21 -40.40 16.74
N ALA A 98 10.19 -39.62 17.08
CA ALA A 98 9.85 -38.38 16.41
C ALA A 98 9.78 -37.25 17.43
N ASN A 99 10.34 -36.09 17.10
CA ASN A 99 10.16 -34.88 17.90
C ASN A 99 9.07 -34.04 17.24
N VAL A 100 7.97 -33.80 17.95
CA VAL A 100 6.81 -33.07 17.44
C VAL A 100 6.55 -31.82 18.27
N ARG A 101 6.18 -30.73 17.60
CA ARG A 101 5.74 -29.47 18.23
C ARG A 101 4.76 -28.76 17.31
N HIS A 102 4.04 -27.78 17.85
CA HIS A 102 3.32 -26.83 17.00
C HIS A 102 4.31 -25.98 16.20
N THR A 103 3.94 -25.67 14.96
CA THR A 103 4.70 -24.74 14.11
C THR A 103 4.81 -23.38 14.81
N VAL A 104 6.03 -22.86 14.90
CA VAL A 104 6.27 -21.53 15.46
C VAL A 104 5.79 -20.48 14.46
N PRO A 105 5.05 -19.44 14.88
CA PRO A 105 4.69 -18.34 13.99
C PRO A 105 5.94 -17.62 13.49
N HIS A 106 6.03 -17.35 12.18
CA HIS A 106 7.12 -16.61 11.57
C HIS A 106 6.58 -15.47 10.72
N PHE A 107 7.05 -14.25 10.93
CA PHE A 107 6.61 -13.09 10.13
C PHE A 107 7.29 -12.99 8.76
N PHE A 108 8.32 -13.80 8.52
CA PHE A 108 9.07 -13.87 7.28
C PHE A 108 8.88 -15.19 6.52
N SER A 109 7.89 -16.00 6.90
CA SER A 109 7.50 -17.23 6.19
C SER A 109 6.07 -17.12 5.70
N SER A 110 5.85 -17.35 4.40
CA SER A 110 4.54 -17.70 3.86
C SER A 110 4.46 -19.21 3.67
N ASP A 111 3.26 -19.77 3.74
CA ASP A 111 3.06 -21.12 3.21
C ASP A 111 3.00 -21.10 1.66
N ALA A 112 2.70 -22.26 1.07
CA ALA A 112 2.55 -22.40 -0.38
C ALA A 112 1.38 -21.59 -0.96
N SER A 113 0.43 -21.13 -0.13
CA SER A 113 -0.68 -20.27 -0.54
C SER A 113 -0.29 -18.80 -0.67
N GLY A 114 0.91 -18.42 -0.17
CA GLY A 114 1.36 -17.03 -0.13
C GLY A 114 0.78 -16.25 1.05
N GLU A 115 -0.08 -16.86 1.85
CA GLU A 115 -0.59 -16.25 3.07
C GLU A 115 0.45 -16.34 4.20
N PRO A 116 0.53 -15.31 5.06
CA PRO A 116 1.46 -15.33 6.18
C PRO A 116 1.10 -16.44 7.17
N ASN A 117 2.09 -17.21 7.62
CA ASN A 117 1.92 -18.23 8.67
C ASN A 117 1.81 -17.60 10.10
N TYR A 118 1.28 -16.40 10.20
CA TYR A 118 1.09 -15.69 11.47
C TYR A 118 -0.16 -14.82 11.44
N SER A 119 -0.77 -14.66 12.62
CA SER A 119 -1.83 -13.69 12.83
C SER A 119 -1.22 -12.34 13.27
N PRO A 120 -1.88 -11.20 12.99
CA PRO A 120 -1.46 -9.90 13.52
C PRO A 120 -1.22 -9.89 15.04
N GLY A 121 -1.94 -10.74 15.79
CA GLY A 121 -1.78 -10.88 17.24
C GLY A 121 -0.46 -11.53 17.68
N ASN A 122 0.25 -12.24 16.80
CA ASN A 122 1.55 -12.84 17.14
C ASN A 122 2.67 -11.81 17.23
N PHE A 123 2.61 -10.74 16.41
CA PHE A 123 3.64 -9.71 16.32
C PHE A 123 3.00 -8.30 16.31
N PRO A 124 2.31 -7.89 17.40
CA PRO A 124 1.53 -6.66 17.43
C PRO A 124 2.33 -5.42 17.02
N LEU A 125 3.63 -5.34 17.38
CA LEU A 125 4.49 -4.21 17.04
C LEU A 125 4.62 -4.01 15.52
N LEU A 126 4.73 -5.11 14.76
CA LEU A 126 4.93 -5.06 13.31
C LEU A 126 3.69 -4.59 12.54
N ASN A 127 2.53 -4.49 13.21
CA ASN A 127 1.33 -3.92 12.61
C ASN A 127 1.29 -2.39 12.69
N ARG A 128 2.24 -1.71 13.36
CA ARG A 128 2.23 -0.24 13.45
C ARG A 128 2.85 0.39 12.20
N GLY A 129 2.23 1.44 11.67
CA GLY A 129 2.69 2.08 10.44
C GLY A 129 4.08 2.68 10.52
N TRP A 130 4.40 3.39 11.61
CA TRP A 130 5.75 3.92 11.85
C TRP A 130 6.82 2.81 11.88
N VAL A 131 6.51 1.66 12.48
CA VAL A 131 7.42 0.51 12.56
C VAL A 131 7.80 -0.04 11.18
N PHE A 132 6.98 0.20 10.14
CA PHE A 132 7.30 -0.23 8.78
C PHE A 132 8.63 0.37 8.30
N GLN A 133 8.79 1.71 8.37
CA GLN A 133 10.05 2.33 7.96
C GLN A 133 11.20 2.02 8.91
N GLU A 134 10.93 1.93 10.22
CA GLU A 134 11.94 1.56 11.22
C GLU A 134 12.55 0.20 10.89
N ARG A 135 11.72 -0.76 10.51
CA ARG A 135 12.13 -2.10 10.11
C ARG A 135 12.89 -2.09 8.78
N LEU A 136 12.36 -1.45 7.74
CA LEU A 136 12.97 -1.48 6.41
C LEU A 136 14.33 -0.77 6.39
N LEU A 137 14.49 0.31 7.15
CA LEU A 137 15.71 1.13 7.13
C LEU A 137 16.80 0.64 8.09
N SER A 138 16.45 -0.08 9.15
CA SER A 138 17.42 -0.61 10.12
C SER A 138 18.39 -1.61 9.46
N PRO A 139 19.72 -1.48 9.54
CA PRO A 139 20.64 -2.46 8.96
C PRO A 139 20.49 -3.87 9.56
N ARG A 140 20.17 -3.94 10.85
CA ARG A 140 20.07 -5.18 11.65
C ARG A 140 18.98 -5.02 12.70
N ILE A 141 18.17 -6.05 12.87
CA ILE A 141 17.09 -6.07 13.85
C ILE A 141 17.12 -7.40 14.59
N LEU A 142 17.03 -7.31 15.91
CA LEU A 142 16.74 -8.44 16.78
C LEU A 142 15.28 -8.35 17.23
N HIS A 143 14.46 -9.24 16.70
CA HIS A 143 13.05 -9.39 17.07
C HIS A 143 12.91 -10.33 18.25
N LEU A 144 12.33 -9.81 19.33
CA LEU A 144 11.95 -10.55 20.52
C LEU A 144 10.48 -10.97 20.39
N GLY A 145 10.26 -12.17 19.86
CA GLY A 145 8.93 -12.77 19.72
C GLY A 145 8.44 -13.41 21.02
N ASP A 146 7.20 -13.91 20.99
CA ASP A 146 6.60 -14.59 22.16
C ASP A 146 7.09 -16.03 22.34
N VAL A 147 7.57 -16.63 21.24
CA VAL A 147 8.02 -18.02 21.22
C VAL A 147 9.54 -18.11 21.10
N GLU A 148 10.12 -17.33 20.20
CA GLU A 148 11.55 -17.33 19.88
C GLU A 148 12.05 -15.94 19.51
N MET A 149 13.38 -15.81 19.48
CA MET A 149 14.06 -14.68 18.85
C MET A 149 14.25 -14.88 17.35
N ALA A 150 14.19 -13.77 16.61
CA ALA A 150 14.53 -13.75 15.19
C ALA A 150 15.48 -12.60 14.86
N TRP A 151 16.41 -12.87 13.96
CA TRP A 151 17.34 -11.91 13.39
C TRP A 151 16.89 -11.53 11.97
N GLU A 152 16.91 -10.24 11.67
CA GLU A 152 16.65 -9.72 10.33
C GLU A 152 17.65 -8.62 9.97
N CYS A 153 18.46 -8.83 8.94
CA CYS A 153 19.34 -7.81 8.37
C CYS A 153 18.99 -7.55 6.89
N ASN A 154 19.80 -6.71 6.25
CA ASN A 154 19.62 -6.36 4.83
C ASN A 154 19.91 -7.51 3.86
N GLU A 155 20.46 -8.62 4.35
CA GLU A 155 20.89 -9.75 3.52
C GLU A 155 20.09 -11.01 3.84
N VAL A 156 19.98 -11.34 5.13
CA VAL A 156 19.43 -12.61 5.62
C VAL A 156 18.48 -12.42 6.80
N CYS A 157 17.61 -13.41 6.98
CA CYS A 157 16.80 -13.60 8.19
C CYS A 157 17.16 -14.94 8.82
N ALA A 158 17.11 -15.03 10.15
CA ALA A 158 17.33 -16.26 10.90
C ALA A 158 16.43 -16.31 12.13
N CYS A 159 16.11 -17.50 12.63
CA CYS A 159 15.40 -17.70 13.90
C CYS A 159 16.02 -18.84 14.71
N GLU A 160 15.74 -18.86 16.01
CA GLU A 160 16.28 -19.89 16.92
C GLU A 160 15.88 -21.30 16.49
N CYS A 161 14.70 -21.47 15.90
CA CYS A 161 14.15 -22.78 15.64
C CYS A 161 14.61 -23.46 14.34
N MET A 162 15.26 -22.72 13.44
CA MET A 162 15.84 -23.24 12.19
C MET A 162 17.34 -23.56 12.29
N GLY A 163 17.99 -23.27 13.42
CA GLY A 163 19.44 -23.45 13.60
C GLY A 163 20.30 -22.46 12.79
N GLU A 164 21.62 -22.46 13.02
CA GLU A 164 22.57 -21.56 12.33
C GLU A 164 22.41 -21.65 10.80
N THR A 165 22.00 -20.54 10.18
CA THR A 165 22.05 -20.27 8.74
C THR A 165 21.30 -21.25 7.82
N THR A 166 19.98 -21.38 7.98
CA THR A 166 19.17 -21.58 6.77
C THR A 166 19.06 -20.21 6.09
N ILE A 167 19.95 -19.95 5.13
CA ILE A 167 19.81 -18.82 4.21
C ILE A 167 18.55 -19.11 3.39
N TYR A 168 17.57 -18.20 3.40
CA TYR A 168 16.45 -18.26 2.48
C TYR A 168 16.98 -17.96 1.06
N ASP A 169 17.62 -18.94 0.43
CA ASP A 169 18.11 -18.91 -0.97
C ASP A 169 17.00 -19.21 -1.97
N THR A 170 15.78 -19.46 -1.49
CA THR A 170 14.61 -19.63 -2.35
C THR A 170 14.02 -18.26 -2.66
N GLU A 171 14.17 -17.84 -3.91
CA GLU A 171 13.29 -16.92 -4.66
C GLU A 171 12.03 -16.55 -3.86
N PRO A 172 11.92 -15.30 -3.37
CA PRO A 172 11.03 -14.99 -2.27
C PRO A 172 9.59 -15.05 -2.76
N ARG A 173 8.91 -16.15 -2.43
CA ARG A 173 7.46 -16.13 -2.38
C ARG A 173 7.10 -15.34 -1.10
N TRP A 174 6.97 -14.03 -1.28
CA TRP A 174 6.13 -13.11 -0.50
C TRP A 174 6.33 -13.12 1.03
N ALA A 175 7.42 -12.54 1.56
CA ALA A 175 7.46 -11.93 2.92
C ALA A 175 8.81 -11.30 3.33
N HIS A 176 9.89 -11.49 2.59
CA HIS A 176 11.18 -10.83 2.87
C HIS A 176 11.27 -9.47 2.17
N THR A 177 10.36 -8.54 2.52
CA THR A 177 10.38 -7.18 1.94
C THR A 177 11.72 -6.51 2.14
N LYS A 178 12.37 -6.64 3.31
CA LYS A 178 13.62 -5.93 3.59
C LYS A 178 14.81 -6.40 2.74
N GLY A 179 15.15 -7.69 2.79
CA GLY A 179 16.28 -8.22 2.04
C GLY A 179 16.08 -8.09 0.53
N ALA A 180 14.85 -8.35 0.04
CA ALA A 180 14.51 -8.14 -1.36
C ALA A 180 14.59 -6.65 -1.74
N HIS A 181 14.01 -5.75 -0.93
CA HIS A 181 14.05 -4.30 -1.15
C HIS A 181 15.49 -3.78 -1.25
N VAL A 182 16.35 -4.14 -0.29
CA VAL A 182 17.75 -3.69 -0.32
C VAL A 182 18.48 -4.25 -1.54
N ARG A 183 18.28 -5.53 -1.88
CA ARG A 183 18.86 -6.13 -3.09
C ARG A 183 18.38 -5.39 -4.34
N ASN A 184 17.07 -5.24 -4.51
CA ASN A 184 16.45 -4.55 -5.65
C ASN A 184 17.01 -3.13 -5.81
N LEU A 185 17.08 -2.35 -4.73
CA LEU A 185 17.67 -1.01 -4.74
C LEU A 185 19.15 -1.04 -5.16
N SER A 186 19.93 -1.96 -4.60
CA SER A 186 21.37 -2.05 -4.88
C SER A 186 21.71 -2.58 -6.28
N SER A 187 20.86 -3.44 -6.85
CA SER A 187 21.06 -4.03 -8.17
C SER A 187 20.45 -3.21 -9.30
N ALA A 188 19.54 -2.29 -8.99
CA ALA A 188 18.86 -1.49 -9.99
C ALA A 188 19.83 -0.61 -10.77
N THR A 189 19.81 -0.77 -12.08
CA THR A 189 20.57 0.06 -13.02
C THR A 189 19.71 1.16 -13.63
N GLU A 190 18.39 0.97 -13.63
CA GLU A 190 17.40 1.90 -14.16
C GLU A 190 16.20 2.03 -13.20
N ALA A 191 15.56 3.20 -13.19
CA ALA A 191 14.40 3.49 -12.33
C ALA A 191 13.27 2.46 -12.48
N LYS A 192 13.01 2.01 -13.72
CA LYS A 192 11.97 1.04 -14.06
C LYS A 192 12.11 -0.34 -13.40
N GLU A 193 13.31 -0.71 -12.97
CA GLU A 193 13.55 -1.96 -12.23
C GLU A 193 13.02 -1.88 -10.79
N LEU A 194 12.77 -0.67 -10.28
CA LEU A 194 12.26 -0.43 -8.93
C LEU A 194 10.73 -0.29 -8.86
N TYR A 195 10.03 -0.28 -10.00
CA TYR A 195 8.57 -0.10 -9.99
C TYR A 195 7.85 -1.25 -9.26
N PRO A 196 8.19 -2.54 -9.49
CA PRO A 196 7.65 -3.65 -8.70
C PRO A 196 7.90 -3.51 -7.20
N ASP A 197 9.10 -3.07 -6.84
CA ASP A 197 9.54 -2.94 -5.45
C ASP A 197 8.77 -1.85 -4.71
N TRP A 198 8.56 -0.69 -5.36
CA TRP A 198 7.72 0.39 -4.81
C TRP A 198 6.29 -0.09 -4.55
N ARG A 199 5.66 -0.74 -5.53
CA ARG A 199 4.29 -1.26 -5.40
C ARG A 199 4.19 -2.28 -4.29
N SER A 200 5.14 -3.21 -4.20
CA SER A 200 5.23 -4.16 -3.09
C SER A 200 5.38 -3.46 -1.74
N THR A 201 6.22 -2.43 -1.67
CA THR A 201 6.42 -1.61 -0.47
C THR A 201 5.12 -0.95 -0.02
N VAL A 202 4.40 -0.29 -0.92
CA VAL A 202 3.11 0.36 -0.63
C VAL A 202 2.06 -0.65 -0.15
N GLN A 203 1.92 -1.79 -0.83
CA GLN A 203 0.95 -2.83 -0.42
C GLN A 203 1.22 -3.34 1.01
N ASN A 204 2.49 -3.57 1.35
CA ASN A 204 2.85 -4.03 2.69
C ASN A 204 2.71 -2.93 3.74
N TYR A 205 3.05 -1.69 3.40
CA TYR A 205 2.81 -0.55 4.27
C TYR A 205 1.32 -0.36 4.58
N LYS A 206 0.46 -0.45 3.56
CA LYS A 206 -1.00 -0.32 3.71
C LYS A 206 -1.67 -1.46 4.47
N ARG A 207 -0.95 -2.54 4.81
CA ARG A 207 -1.41 -3.60 5.73
C ARG A 207 -1.19 -3.24 7.20
N THR A 208 -0.37 -2.24 7.49
CA THR A 208 -0.14 -1.71 8.84
C THR A 208 -1.30 -0.82 9.31
N ARG A 209 -1.23 -0.35 10.54
CA ARG A 209 -2.22 0.48 11.23
C ARG A 209 -1.55 1.72 11.77
N LEU A 210 -2.19 2.85 11.55
CA LEU A 210 -1.82 4.14 12.13
C LEU A 210 -2.83 4.53 13.20
N THR A 211 -2.35 5.21 14.24
CA THR A 211 -3.22 5.84 15.24
C THR A 211 -3.80 7.14 14.70
N TYR A 212 -2.99 7.91 13.98
CA TYR A 212 -3.38 9.16 13.33
C TYR A 212 -3.21 9.00 11.83
N GLN A 213 -4.27 9.29 11.07
CA GLN A 213 -4.25 9.09 9.63
C GLN A 213 -3.28 10.04 8.92
N ASP A 214 -3.05 11.23 9.50
CA ASP A 214 -2.13 12.24 8.96
C ASP A 214 -0.67 11.74 8.90
N ASP A 215 -0.34 10.68 9.64
CA ASP A 215 0.97 10.03 9.59
C ASP A 215 1.18 9.13 8.36
N ILE A 216 0.20 8.98 7.46
CA ILE A 216 0.25 8.02 6.34
C ILE A 216 1.40 8.27 5.35
N LEU A 217 1.79 9.53 5.11
CA LEU A 217 2.97 9.87 4.30
C LEU A 217 4.22 10.00 5.18
N PRO A 218 4.19 10.71 6.33
CA PRO A 218 5.31 10.79 7.25
C PRO A 218 5.91 9.43 7.67
N ALA A 219 5.07 8.43 7.95
CA ALA A 219 5.51 7.13 8.44
C ALA A 219 6.17 6.23 7.38
N ILE A 220 6.18 6.64 6.10
CA ILE A 220 6.91 5.96 5.01
C ILE A 220 7.98 6.86 4.35
N ALA A 221 8.01 8.16 4.67
CA ALA A 221 8.90 9.15 4.07
C ALA A 221 10.37 8.73 4.04
N GLY A 222 10.88 8.10 5.10
CA GLY A 222 12.25 7.59 5.13
C GLY A 222 12.56 6.54 4.06
N VAL A 223 11.60 5.65 3.76
CA VAL A 223 11.72 4.64 2.70
C VAL A 223 11.68 5.31 1.33
N VAL A 224 10.79 6.29 1.15
CA VAL A 224 10.72 7.09 -0.08
C VAL A 224 12.06 7.77 -0.35
N LYS A 225 12.61 8.49 0.63
CA LYS A 225 13.93 9.15 0.50
C LYS A 225 15.06 8.18 0.22
N ASN A 226 15.01 6.97 0.78
CA ASN A 226 15.99 5.94 0.48
C ASN A 226 15.90 5.51 -1.00
N MET A 227 14.70 5.22 -1.49
CA MET A 227 14.45 4.86 -2.88
C MET A 227 14.75 6.00 -3.86
N GLN A 228 14.49 7.27 -3.50
CA GLN A 228 14.79 8.46 -4.30
C GLN A 228 16.26 8.52 -4.73
N ARG A 229 17.19 8.03 -3.89
CA ARG A 229 18.64 7.99 -4.20
C ARG A 229 18.96 7.10 -5.40
N TYR A 230 18.16 6.06 -5.61
CA TYR A 230 18.33 5.07 -6.68
C TYR A 230 17.46 5.39 -7.89
N ARG A 231 16.17 5.71 -7.66
CA ARG A 231 15.19 6.00 -8.73
C ARG A 231 15.41 7.36 -9.38
N LYS A 232 15.90 8.36 -8.62
CA LYS A 232 16.17 9.74 -9.07
C LYS A 232 14.99 10.42 -9.75
N ASP A 233 13.78 10.16 -9.27
CA ASP A 233 12.54 10.69 -9.82
C ASP A 233 11.75 11.50 -8.78
N ARG A 234 10.74 12.25 -9.23
CA ARG A 234 9.88 13.07 -8.39
C ARG A 234 8.79 12.22 -7.73
N TYR A 235 8.66 12.39 -6.41
CA TYR A 235 7.62 11.74 -5.62
C TYR A 235 6.43 12.69 -5.44
N LEU A 236 5.24 12.19 -5.73
CA LEU A 236 3.99 12.93 -5.76
C LEU A 236 2.98 12.24 -4.85
N ALA A 237 2.91 12.67 -3.59
CA ALA A 237 1.88 12.27 -2.63
C ALA A 237 1.55 10.76 -2.60
N GLY A 238 2.53 9.85 -2.70
CA GLY A 238 2.26 8.41 -2.78
C GLY A 238 2.70 7.73 -4.07
N ILE A 239 2.83 8.45 -5.18
CA ILE A 239 3.20 7.86 -6.48
C ILE A 239 4.45 8.52 -7.05
N TRP A 240 5.08 7.88 -8.03
CA TRP A 240 6.23 8.42 -8.73
C TRP A 240 5.83 8.90 -10.11
N GLU A 241 6.47 9.96 -10.58
CA GLU A 241 6.10 10.62 -11.84
C GLU A 241 6.42 9.75 -13.07
N ASP A 242 7.57 9.09 -13.07
CA ASP A 242 8.05 8.20 -14.15
C ASP A 242 7.20 6.93 -14.35
N SER A 243 6.36 6.58 -13.38
CA SER A 243 5.42 5.46 -13.46
C SER A 243 3.99 5.86 -13.08
N LEU A 244 3.67 7.15 -13.16
CA LEU A 244 2.42 7.72 -12.63
C LEU A 244 1.18 6.95 -13.10
N LEU A 245 1.06 6.73 -14.42
CA LEU A 245 -0.12 6.06 -14.99
C LEU A 245 -0.27 4.61 -14.51
N ASP A 246 0.84 3.90 -14.29
CA ASP A 246 0.82 2.53 -13.78
C ASP A 246 0.57 2.49 -12.26
N ASP A 247 1.10 3.47 -11.53
CA ASP A 247 0.93 3.59 -10.10
C ASP A 247 -0.46 4.11 -9.72
N LEU A 248 -1.22 4.68 -10.65
CA LEU A 248 -2.66 4.92 -10.48
C LEU A 248 -3.49 3.64 -10.57
N ALA A 249 -2.94 2.50 -11.02
CA ALA A 249 -3.70 1.27 -11.22
C ALA A 249 -3.87 0.38 -9.96
N TRP A 250 -3.78 0.96 -8.75
CA TRP A 250 -4.08 0.25 -7.50
C TRP A 250 -5.59 0.06 -7.30
N GLN A 251 -5.97 -0.95 -6.52
CA GLN A 251 -7.35 -1.29 -6.14
C GLN A 251 -7.44 -1.45 -4.62
N ALA A 252 -8.57 -1.11 -4.02
CA ALA A 252 -8.86 -1.58 -2.68
C ALA A 252 -9.09 -3.11 -2.65
N THR A 253 -8.66 -3.73 -1.55
CA THR A 253 -9.00 -5.14 -1.27
C THR A 253 -10.42 -5.24 -0.69
N GLN A 254 -10.94 -6.47 -0.55
CA GLN A 254 -12.33 -6.79 -0.16
C GLN A 254 -12.90 -6.02 1.05
N SER A 255 -12.08 -5.58 2.01
CA SER A 255 -12.56 -4.75 3.12
C SER A 255 -12.50 -3.26 2.78
N VAL A 256 -13.44 -2.79 1.96
CA VAL A 256 -13.52 -1.39 1.54
C VAL A 256 -14.02 -0.52 2.71
N LEU A 257 -13.23 0.48 3.08
CA LEU A 257 -13.49 1.39 4.20
C LEU A 257 -13.87 2.80 3.69
N PRO A 258 -14.56 3.62 4.50
CA PRO A 258 -14.71 5.04 4.20
C PRO A 258 -13.35 5.74 4.10
N ARG A 259 -13.33 6.85 3.36
CA ARG A 259 -12.19 7.78 3.39
C ARG A 259 -12.05 8.41 4.77
N PRO A 260 -10.86 8.92 5.10
CA PRO A 260 -10.68 9.72 6.31
C PRO A 260 -11.56 10.97 6.31
N ASP A 261 -12.08 11.32 7.48
CA ASP A 261 -12.90 12.54 7.66
C ASP A 261 -12.09 13.81 7.36
N SER A 262 -10.82 13.83 7.75
CA SER A 262 -9.87 14.91 7.44
C SER A 262 -9.16 14.63 6.12
N TRP A 263 -8.88 15.69 5.35
CA TRP A 263 -8.10 15.55 4.12
C TRP A 263 -6.64 15.24 4.46
N THR A 264 -6.09 14.19 3.87
CA THR A 264 -4.69 13.77 4.09
C THR A 264 -3.88 13.73 2.78
N ALA A 265 -4.54 13.42 1.66
CA ALA A 265 -3.91 13.36 0.35
C ALA A 265 -4.94 13.51 -0.77
N PRO A 266 -4.51 13.92 -1.98
CA PRO A 266 -5.36 13.95 -3.18
C PRO A 266 -6.03 12.61 -3.48
N THR A 267 -7.23 12.61 -4.07
CA THR A 267 -8.05 11.41 -4.25
C THR A 267 -7.43 10.36 -5.18
N TRP A 268 -6.52 10.77 -6.05
CA TRP A 268 -5.74 9.88 -6.91
C TRP A 268 -4.64 9.11 -6.17
N SER A 269 -4.25 9.57 -4.99
CA SER A 269 -3.26 8.90 -4.13
C SER A 269 -3.86 7.73 -3.37
N TRP A 270 -3.12 6.63 -3.23
CA TRP A 270 -3.48 5.55 -2.33
C TRP A 270 -3.52 5.97 -0.86
N ALA A 271 -2.90 7.09 -0.49
CA ALA A 271 -2.91 7.65 0.86
C ALA A 271 -4.25 8.30 1.22
N SER A 272 -5.10 8.56 0.22
CA SER A 272 -6.45 9.14 0.42
C SER A 272 -7.49 8.13 0.93
N VAL A 273 -7.19 6.82 0.89
CA VAL A 273 -8.09 5.77 1.33
C VAL A 273 -7.55 5.04 2.57
N THR A 274 -8.45 4.57 3.43
CA THR A 274 -8.09 3.77 4.62
C THR A 274 -7.89 2.30 4.26
N SER A 275 -8.62 1.81 3.26
CA SER A 275 -8.58 0.42 2.76
C SER A 275 -7.16 -0.06 2.48
N ARG A 276 -6.93 -1.37 2.66
CA ARG A 276 -5.74 -2.03 2.10
C ARG A 276 -5.83 -1.99 0.58
N ILE A 277 -4.68 -1.88 -0.08
CA ILE A 277 -4.64 -1.85 -1.54
C ILE A 277 -3.80 -2.98 -2.13
N HIS A 278 -4.05 -3.26 -3.41
CA HIS A 278 -3.29 -4.18 -4.23
C HIS A 278 -3.11 -3.63 -5.65
N TYR A 279 -2.00 -3.96 -6.30
CA TYR A 279 -1.75 -3.66 -7.71
C TYR A 279 -1.96 -4.95 -8.52
N SER A 280 -3.07 -5.05 -9.24
CA SER A 280 -3.40 -6.27 -9.99
C SER A 280 -2.73 -6.39 -11.36
N ASN A 281 -1.88 -5.42 -11.72
CA ASN A 281 -1.25 -5.35 -13.03
C ASN A 281 -0.05 -6.31 -13.12
N LEU A 282 0.09 -7.06 -14.21
CA LEU A 282 1.24 -7.96 -14.46
C LEU A 282 2.58 -7.21 -14.52
N ARG A 283 2.53 -5.88 -14.64
CA ARG A 283 3.67 -4.97 -14.53
C ARG A 283 4.27 -4.92 -13.11
N THR A 284 3.62 -5.55 -12.13
CA THR A 284 4.13 -5.73 -10.76
C THR A 284 5.05 -6.94 -10.59
N THR A 285 5.01 -7.93 -11.47
CA THR A 285 5.74 -9.20 -11.29
C THR A 285 6.82 -9.44 -12.34
N LEU A 286 6.82 -8.65 -13.42
CA LEU A 286 7.73 -8.85 -14.55
C LEU A 286 8.89 -7.85 -14.53
N ALA A 287 10.09 -8.35 -14.88
CA ALA A 287 11.25 -7.53 -15.13
C ALA A 287 10.98 -6.56 -16.30
N SER A 288 11.42 -5.31 -16.13
CA SER A 288 11.14 -4.15 -16.98
C SER A 288 11.39 -4.32 -18.48
N LYS A 289 12.30 -5.20 -18.89
CA LYS A 289 12.64 -5.46 -20.29
C LYS A 289 11.48 -5.97 -21.14
N PHE A 290 10.51 -6.67 -20.54
CA PHE A 290 9.31 -7.12 -21.28
C PHE A 290 8.28 -6.00 -21.48
N MET A 291 8.39 -4.87 -20.77
CA MET A 291 7.37 -3.83 -20.76
C MET A 291 7.55 -2.76 -21.85
N GLU A 292 8.78 -2.44 -22.26
CA GLU A 292 9.07 -1.41 -23.28
C GLU A 292 8.45 -1.74 -24.65
N GLU A 293 8.55 -3.00 -25.09
CA GLU A 293 8.02 -3.43 -26.38
C GLU A 293 6.48 -3.42 -26.44
N ALA A 294 5.82 -3.59 -25.29
CA ALA A 294 4.36 -3.56 -25.17
C ALA A 294 3.78 -2.14 -25.00
N ASN A 295 4.51 -1.25 -24.31
CA ASN A 295 4.04 0.12 -24.00
C ASN A 295 3.96 1.04 -25.22
N ALA A 296 4.88 0.89 -26.18
CA ALA A 296 5.01 1.83 -27.30
C ALA A 296 3.82 1.84 -28.28
N LYS A 297 2.84 0.93 -28.15
CA LYS A 297 1.75 0.78 -29.13
C LYS A 297 0.33 0.99 -28.60
N MET A 298 0.11 1.15 -27.28
CA MET A 298 -1.24 1.04 -26.70
C MET A 298 -1.64 2.11 -25.66
N GLN A 299 -0.74 3.00 -25.23
CA GLN A 299 -1.07 4.01 -24.21
C GLN A 299 -1.59 5.31 -24.86
N ARG A 300 -2.91 5.53 -24.81
CA ARG A 300 -3.54 6.77 -25.32
C ARG A 300 -3.62 7.90 -24.30
N THR A 301 -3.54 7.57 -23.02
CA THR A 301 -3.63 8.56 -21.94
C THR A 301 -2.25 9.08 -21.60
N VAL A 302 -2.12 10.40 -21.54
CA VAL A 302 -0.86 11.10 -21.26
C VAL A 302 -1.00 11.99 -20.04
N VAL A 303 0.10 12.11 -19.29
CA VAL A 303 0.22 13.10 -18.20
C VAL A 303 0.55 14.45 -18.83
N ILE A 304 -0.30 15.45 -18.61
CA ILE A 304 -0.02 16.83 -19.00
C ILE A 304 0.78 17.53 -17.90
N GLU A 305 0.34 17.38 -16.66
CA GLU A 305 0.92 18.04 -15.50
C GLU A 305 0.68 17.20 -14.25
N ALA A 306 1.64 17.21 -13.33
CA ALA A 306 1.47 16.67 -12.00
C ALA A 306 2.24 17.52 -10.99
N SER A 307 1.59 17.86 -9.88
CA SER A 307 2.20 18.67 -8.83
C SER A 307 1.61 18.37 -7.45
N THR A 308 2.41 18.63 -6.43
CA THR A 308 2.03 18.52 -5.02
C THR A 308 2.71 19.65 -4.25
N GLU A 309 2.00 20.20 -3.26
CA GLU A 309 2.50 21.22 -2.34
C GLU A 309 2.65 20.61 -0.95
N SER A 310 3.79 20.88 -0.31
CA SER A 310 4.11 20.35 1.02
C SER A 310 3.89 21.40 2.11
N ALA A 311 3.45 20.97 3.28
CA ALA A 311 3.28 21.84 4.45
C ALA A 311 4.63 22.37 4.97
N GLY A 312 5.71 21.63 4.72
CA GLY A 312 7.06 21.97 5.14
C GLY A 312 8.09 21.78 4.02
N ALA A 313 9.37 21.86 4.36
CA ALA A 313 10.46 21.77 3.38
C ALA A 313 10.62 20.38 2.72
N ASP A 314 10.00 19.35 3.31
CA ASP A 314 10.14 17.97 2.87
C ASP A 314 8.90 17.49 2.10
N PRO A 315 8.99 17.29 0.78
CA PRO A 315 7.84 16.91 -0.06
C PRO A 315 7.36 15.46 0.16
N THR A 316 8.08 14.67 0.96
CA THR A 316 7.71 13.27 1.28
C THR A 316 6.88 13.14 2.55
N MET A 317 6.69 14.25 3.28
CA MET A 317 6.01 14.29 4.57
C MET A 317 4.55 14.76 4.39
N GLU A 318 4.12 15.78 5.15
CA GLU A 318 2.78 16.35 5.09
C GLU A 318 2.62 17.19 3.82
N ILE A 319 1.57 16.91 3.06
CA ILE A 319 1.15 17.67 1.89
C ILE A 319 -0.09 18.49 2.23
N ILE A 320 -0.29 19.61 1.53
CA ILE A 320 -1.46 20.50 1.71
C ILE A 320 -2.32 20.60 0.46
N SER A 321 -1.75 20.28 -0.71
CA SER A 321 -2.49 20.21 -1.97
C SER A 321 -1.76 19.32 -2.98
N GLY A 322 -2.47 18.85 -4.00
CA GLY A 322 -1.86 18.17 -5.13
C GLY A 322 -2.86 17.92 -6.23
N HIS A 323 -2.39 17.92 -7.47
CA HIS A 323 -3.23 17.64 -8.62
C HIS A 323 -2.47 16.95 -9.74
N ILE A 324 -3.21 16.21 -10.57
CA ILE A 324 -2.71 15.60 -11.80
C ILE A 324 -3.66 15.95 -12.92
N THR A 325 -3.12 16.49 -14.02
CA THR A 325 -3.86 16.73 -15.25
C THR A 325 -3.53 15.64 -16.26
N LEU A 326 -4.54 14.87 -16.65
CA LEU A 326 -4.44 13.79 -17.63
C LEU A 326 -5.21 14.15 -18.90
N SER A 327 -4.73 13.70 -20.05
CA SER A 327 -5.47 13.73 -21.32
C SER A 327 -5.61 12.34 -21.88
N GLY A 328 -6.84 11.90 -22.16
CA GLY A 328 -7.08 10.60 -22.76
C GLY A 328 -8.56 10.33 -23.07
N PRO A 329 -8.87 9.17 -23.66
CA PRO A 329 -10.24 8.79 -23.98
C PRO A 329 -11.10 8.63 -22.72
N MET A 330 -12.23 9.31 -22.68
CA MET A 330 -13.17 9.26 -21.57
C MET A 330 -14.60 9.03 -22.06
N ILE A 331 -15.33 8.16 -21.37
CA ILE A 331 -16.79 7.98 -21.54
C ILE A 331 -17.53 8.50 -20.31
N THR A 332 -18.81 8.83 -20.50
CA THR A 332 -19.73 9.15 -19.41
C THR A 332 -20.65 7.95 -19.18
N ALA A 333 -20.80 7.50 -17.95
CA ALA A 333 -21.69 6.39 -17.59
C ALA A 333 -22.59 6.77 -16.42
N ARG A 334 -23.61 5.94 -16.16
CA ARG A 334 -24.47 6.05 -14.99
C ARG A 334 -24.09 4.97 -13.97
N LEU A 335 -23.92 5.36 -12.71
CA LEU A 335 -23.65 4.42 -11.62
C LEU A 335 -24.91 3.61 -11.29
N GLU A 336 -24.79 2.30 -11.27
CA GLU A 336 -25.85 1.34 -10.93
C GLU A 336 -25.29 0.30 -9.95
N ASN A 337 -26.16 -0.49 -9.32
CA ASN A 337 -25.80 -1.66 -8.54
C ASN A 337 -26.61 -2.88 -8.97
N ASP A 338 -26.18 -4.08 -8.57
CA ASP A 338 -27.05 -5.24 -8.61
C ASP A 338 -28.12 -5.13 -7.51
N GLU A 339 -29.38 -4.89 -7.88
CA GLU A 339 -30.50 -4.92 -6.92
C GLU A 339 -30.81 -6.36 -6.45
N GLY A 340 -30.17 -7.39 -7.00
CA GLY A 340 -30.52 -8.81 -6.86
C GLY A 340 -29.88 -9.60 -5.71
N GLU A 341 -28.75 -9.18 -5.14
CA GLU A 341 -28.08 -9.91 -4.05
C GLU A 341 -27.98 -9.09 -2.76
N ILE A 342 -29.06 -9.11 -1.98
CA ILE A 342 -29.17 -8.42 -0.68
C ILE A 342 -28.16 -8.97 0.37
N ASP A 343 -27.57 -10.14 0.13
CA ASP A 343 -26.68 -10.85 1.08
C ASP A 343 -25.20 -10.95 0.63
N ALA A 344 -24.80 -10.30 -0.48
CA ALA A 344 -23.39 -10.25 -0.84
C ALA A 344 -22.61 -9.38 0.18
N PRO A 345 -21.46 -9.83 0.72
CA PRO A 345 -20.70 -9.06 1.71
C PRO A 345 -20.15 -7.74 1.17
N ILE A 346 -20.11 -7.58 -0.15
CA ILE A 346 -19.75 -6.34 -0.86
C ILE A 346 -20.76 -6.18 -2.01
N PRO A 347 -21.47 -5.06 -2.11
CA PRO A 347 -22.36 -4.81 -3.25
C PRO A 347 -21.54 -4.71 -4.54
N THR A 348 -22.01 -5.36 -5.61
CA THR A 348 -21.44 -5.20 -6.94
C THR A 348 -22.00 -3.93 -7.58
N TYR A 349 -21.11 -3.08 -8.08
CA TYR A 349 -21.45 -1.84 -8.74
C TYR A 349 -21.14 -1.91 -10.23
N PHE A 350 -21.84 -1.08 -10.99
CA PHE A 350 -21.69 -1.03 -12.43
C PHE A 350 -21.72 0.38 -12.99
N ALA A 351 -20.95 0.59 -14.05
CA ALA A 351 -21.03 1.75 -14.93
C ALA A 351 -21.85 1.39 -16.17
N LEU A 352 -23.06 1.96 -16.28
CA LEU A 352 -23.94 1.80 -17.43
C LEU A 352 -23.65 2.88 -18.49
N HIS A 353 -23.13 2.47 -19.65
CA HIS A 353 -22.93 3.32 -20.83
C HIS A 353 -23.70 2.78 -22.03
N GLY A 354 -24.70 3.53 -22.50
CA GLY A 354 -25.62 3.05 -23.55
C GLY A 354 -26.39 1.82 -23.06
N SER A 355 -26.14 0.67 -23.69
CA SER A 355 -26.68 -0.65 -23.29
C SER A 355 -25.64 -1.56 -22.65
N THR A 356 -24.43 -1.06 -22.40
CA THR A 356 -23.30 -1.84 -21.87
C THR A 356 -23.16 -1.59 -20.38
N LEU A 357 -23.04 -2.67 -19.62
CA LEU A 357 -22.83 -2.68 -18.18
C LEU A 357 -21.37 -3.08 -17.91
N LEU A 358 -20.61 -2.22 -17.23
CA LEU A 358 -19.20 -2.47 -16.89
C LEU A 358 -19.08 -2.61 -15.38
N GLU A 359 -18.62 -3.77 -14.89
CA GLU A 359 -18.43 -4.03 -13.46
C GLU A 359 -17.26 -3.20 -12.91
N ILE A 360 -17.47 -2.52 -11.78
CA ILE A 360 -16.47 -1.63 -11.16
C ILE A 360 -16.16 -2.07 -9.72
N ALA A 361 -14.93 -1.83 -9.28
CA ALA A 361 -14.42 -2.24 -7.97
C ALA A 361 -14.07 -1.03 -7.10
N PRO A 362 -14.87 -0.71 -6.06
CA PRO A 362 -14.74 0.53 -5.30
C PRO A 362 -13.44 0.64 -4.51
N ASP A 363 -12.79 1.81 -4.53
CA ASP A 363 -11.59 2.08 -3.71
C ASP A 363 -11.92 2.43 -2.25
N TYR A 364 -13.11 2.99 -2.04
CA TYR A 364 -13.63 3.37 -0.72
C TYR A 364 -15.16 3.16 -0.66
N ASN A 365 -15.71 3.16 0.55
CA ASN A 365 -17.14 2.98 0.77
C ASN A 365 -17.90 4.26 0.37
N PHE A 366 -18.19 4.42 -0.92
CA PHE A 366 -18.91 5.58 -1.46
C PHE A 366 -20.43 5.50 -1.28
N TRP A 367 -20.97 4.36 -0.84
CA TRP A 367 -22.42 4.20 -0.62
C TRP A 367 -22.84 4.54 0.82
N ALA A 368 -21.88 4.62 1.74
CA ALA A 368 -22.13 5.14 3.08
C ALA A 368 -22.50 6.64 3.01
N PRO A 369 -23.50 7.09 3.79
CA PRO A 369 -23.80 8.52 3.90
C PRO A 369 -22.58 9.31 4.38
N GLY A 370 -22.28 10.43 3.72
CA GLY A 370 -21.14 11.29 4.04
C GLY A 370 -20.73 12.19 2.87
N LYS A 371 -19.64 12.96 3.04
CA LYS A 371 -19.09 13.85 2.00
C LYS A 371 -18.66 13.11 0.72
N ASP A 372 -18.27 11.85 0.87
CA ASP A 372 -17.79 11.02 -0.23
C ASP A 372 -18.91 10.14 -0.84
N TYR A 373 -20.17 10.34 -0.41
CA TYR A 373 -21.31 9.60 -0.92
C TYR A 373 -21.51 9.86 -2.41
N VAL A 374 -21.72 8.79 -3.19
CA VAL A 374 -22.06 8.85 -4.62
C VAL A 374 -23.41 8.14 -4.81
N PRO A 375 -24.50 8.88 -5.04
CA PRO A 375 -25.83 8.28 -5.24
C PRO A 375 -25.88 7.35 -6.46
N LEU A 376 -26.63 6.26 -6.36
CA LEU A 376 -27.02 5.49 -7.54
C LEU A 376 -27.78 6.38 -8.54
N GLY A 377 -27.60 6.11 -9.83
CA GLY A 377 -28.10 6.95 -10.91
C GLY A 377 -27.23 8.19 -11.20
N SER A 378 -26.17 8.45 -10.42
CA SER A 378 -25.25 9.57 -10.68
C SER A 378 -24.46 9.37 -11.96
N THR A 379 -24.11 10.49 -12.60
CA THR A 379 -23.18 10.50 -13.72
C THR A 379 -21.75 10.31 -13.20
N ILE A 380 -21.06 9.30 -13.73
CA ILE A 380 -19.66 9.00 -13.50
C ILE A 380 -18.89 9.05 -14.82
N TYR A 381 -17.58 9.23 -14.74
CA TYR A 381 -16.72 9.38 -15.91
C TYR A 381 -15.63 8.31 -15.87
N LEU A 382 -15.44 7.62 -16.98
CA LEU A 382 -14.45 6.55 -17.08
C LEU A 382 -13.36 7.00 -18.03
N LEU A 383 -12.21 7.34 -17.48
CA LEU A 383 -11.02 7.75 -18.22
C LEU A 383 -10.11 6.52 -18.38
N HIS A 384 -9.80 6.14 -19.63
CA HIS A 384 -8.81 5.10 -19.88
C HIS A 384 -7.47 5.48 -19.23
N LEU A 385 -6.77 4.53 -18.61
CA LEU A 385 -5.51 4.79 -17.92
C LEU A 385 -4.34 4.09 -18.61
N CYS A 386 -4.32 2.77 -18.54
CA CYS A 386 -3.27 1.93 -19.11
C CYS A 386 -3.78 0.50 -19.33
N ARG A 387 -2.98 -0.31 -20.04
CA ARG A 387 -3.28 -1.70 -20.38
C ARG A 387 -2.12 -2.61 -20.00
N GLU A 388 -2.39 -3.83 -19.55
CA GLU A 388 -1.35 -4.84 -19.34
C GLU A 388 -0.62 -5.19 -20.64
N PRO A 389 0.67 -5.53 -20.56
CA PRO A 389 1.38 -6.04 -21.74
C PRO A 389 0.78 -7.38 -22.19
N GLU A 390 0.64 -7.58 -23.51
CA GLU A 390 0.22 -8.89 -24.03
C GLU A 390 1.32 -9.94 -23.80
N LEU A 391 1.03 -10.94 -22.96
CA LEU A 391 1.96 -12.06 -22.73
C LEU A 391 1.66 -13.23 -23.67
N ARG A 392 2.69 -13.69 -24.37
CA ARG A 392 2.68 -14.97 -25.09
C ARG A 392 3.46 -16.00 -24.29
N ASN A 393 2.76 -16.98 -23.73
CA ASN A 393 3.42 -18.09 -23.06
C ASN A 393 4.25 -18.90 -24.07
N LYS A 394 5.59 -18.96 -23.87
CA LYS A 394 6.53 -19.73 -24.70
C LYS A 394 6.93 -21.07 -24.06
N ASN A 395 6.18 -21.57 -23.08
CA ASN A 395 6.39 -22.93 -22.61
C ASN A 395 5.84 -23.88 -23.68
N GLY A 396 6.66 -24.81 -24.18
CA GLY A 396 6.45 -25.63 -25.39
C GLY A 396 5.23 -26.58 -25.43
N ILE A 397 4.14 -26.26 -24.74
CA ILE A 397 2.84 -26.92 -24.77
C ILE A 397 1.78 -25.83 -25.00
N GLY A 398 1.65 -25.38 -26.24
CA GLY A 398 0.59 -24.48 -26.70
C GLY A 398 0.73 -23.00 -26.28
N THR A 399 0.48 -22.10 -27.23
CA THR A 399 0.38 -20.66 -26.99
C THR A 399 -1.02 -20.34 -26.45
N LYS A 400 -1.20 -20.37 -25.12
CA LYS A 400 -2.40 -19.77 -24.52
C LYS A 400 -2.14 -18.27 -24.32
N LYS A 401 -2.87 -17.41 -25.04
CA LYS A 401 -2.92 -15.96 -24.78
C LYS A 401 -3.53 -15.77 -23.39
N MET A 402 -2.91 -14.97 -22.55
CA MET A 402 -3.54 -14.58 -21.27
C MET A 402 -4.46 -13.39 -21.49
N PRO A 403 -5.58 -13.31 -20.76
CA PRO A 403 -6.46 -12.15 -20.80
C PRO A 403 -5.66 -10.91 -20.47
N THR A 404 -5.69 -9.94 -21.38
CA THR A 404 -5.03 -8.67 -21.17
C THR A 404 -5.97 -7.76 -20.41
N LYS A 405 -5.56 -7.23 -19.24
CA LYS A 405 -6.38 -6.28 -18.51
C LYS A 405 -6.20 -4.85 -19.02
N VAL A 406 -7.28 -4.08 -19.06
CA VAL A 406 -7.32 -2.64 -19.31
C VAL A 406 -7.83 -1.96 -18.05
N PHE A 407 -7.16 -0.89 -17.64
CA PHE A 407 -7.49 -0.12 -16.45
C PHE A 407 -8.09 1.22 -16.87
N SER A 408 -9.21 1.59 -16.26
CA SER A 408 -9.81 2.93 -16.40
C SER A 408 -10.09 3.52 -15.03
N LEU A 409 -9.79 4.81 -14.85
CA LEU A 409 -10.19 5.54 -13.66
C LEU A 409 -11.68 5.84 -13.75
N VAL A 410 -12.41 5.55 -12.68
CA VAL A 410 -13.80 5.96 -12.52
C VAL A 410 -13.81 7.21 -11.65
N LEU A 411 -14.45 8.26 -12.14
CA LEU A 411 -14.34 9.61 -11.60
C LEU A 411 -15.72 10.20 -11.33
N ARG A 412 -15.83 11.02 -10.29
CA ARG A 412 -16.92 11.99 -10.13
C ARG A 412 -16.41 13.38 -10.44
N LYS A 413 -17.25 14.18 -11.08
CA LYS A 413 -16.96 15.59 -11.30
C LYS A 413 -17.19 16.34 -9.98
N VAL A 414 -16.26 17.25 -9.66
CA VAL A 414 -16.43 18.21 -8.56
C VAL A 414 -16.79 19.53 -9.20
N ASP A 415 -17.93 20.09 -8.83
CA ASP A 415 -18.30 21.43 -9.30
C ASP A 415 -17.31 22.43 -8.69
N ASP A 416 -16.76 23.33 -9.52
CA ASP A 416 -15.93 24.45 -9.07
C ASP A 416 -16.84 25.44 -8.30
N ASP A 417 -17.22 25.10 -7.06
CA ASP A 417 -17.94 26.01 -6.18
C ASP A 417 -16.97 27.07 -5.68
N GLY A 418 -16.92 28.17 -6.44
CA GLY A 418 -16.60 29.47 -5.87
C GLY A 418 -17.57 29.78 -4.73
N ASP A 419 -17.02 29.85 -3.52
CA ASP A 419 -17.44 30.75 -2.44
C ASP A 419 -18.97 30.99 -2.33
N THR A 420 -19.73 30.02 -1.81
CA THR A 420 -21.15 30.24 -1.47
C THR A 420 -21.31 30.79 -0.06
N SER A 421 -20.85 32.01 0.13
CA SER A 421 -21.51 32.92 1.09
C SER A 421 -22.89 33.30 0.55
N THR A 422 -23.94 33.01 1.32
CA THR A 422 -25.29 33.61 1.34
C THR A 422 -25.80 34.33 0.08
N VAL A 423 -26.97 33.92 -0.44
CA VAL A 423 -28.16 34.80 -0.56
C VAL A 423 -29.40 33.99 -0.95
N SER A 424 -30.44 34.22 -0.15
CA SER A 424 -31.82 33.77 -0.31
C SER A 424 -32.53 34.37 -1.53
N GLY A 425 -33.28 33.53 -2.24
CA GLY A 425 -34.62 33.81 -2.77
C GLY A 425 -34.78 34.79 -3.95
N HIS A 426 -35.30 34.29 -5.07
CA HIS A 426 -36.68 34.56 -5.52
C HIS A 426 -36.98 33.88 -6.87
N SER A 427 -38.11 33.19 -6.90
CA SER A 427 -38.76 32.63 -8.08
C SER A 427 -39.09 33.69 -9.13
N LYS A 428 -38.82 33.41 -10.42
CA LYS A 428 -39.62 33.89 -11.55
C LYS A 428 -39.52 32.93 -12.75
N LYS A 429 -40.71 32.47 -13.19
CA LYS A 429 -40.96 31.73 -14.43
C LYS A 429 -40.55 32.57 -15.66
N GLY A 430 -39.90 31.93 -16.62
CA GLY A 430 -39.68 32.45 -17.98
C GLY A 430 -39.48 31.28 -18.94
N ASN A 431 -40.31 31.25 -19.98
CA ASN A 431 -40.43 30.17 -20.98
C ASN A 431 -39.78 30.67 -22.27
N THR A 432 -38.83 29.93 -22.87
CA THR A 432 -38.58 29.96 -24.34
C THR A 432 -37.62 28.86 -24.82
N LYS A 433 -38.12 28.18 -25.85
CA LYS A 433 -37.51 27.30 -26.86
C LYS A 433 -36.01 27.45 -27.12
N GLY A 434 -35.36 26.28 -27.16
CA GLY A 434 -34.65 25.74 -28.33
C GLY A 434 -33.36 26.43 -28.75
N ASP A 435 -32.23 25.83 -28.38
CA ASP A 435 -31.13 25.67 -29.33
C ASP A 435 -30.37 24.36 -29.08
N ARG A 436 -30.09 23.64 -30.16
CA ARG A 436 -29.29 22.41 -30.19
C ARG A 436 -27.84 22.83 -30.47
N SER A 437 -26.90 22.10 -29.85
CA SER A 437 -25.45 22.13 -30.07
C SER A 437 -24.64 23.14 -29.24
N SER A 438 -24.52 22.87 -27.93
CA SER A 438 -23.25 23.12 -27.23
C SER A 438 -22.54 21.78 -27.06
N VAL A 439 -21.51 21.55 -27.87
CA VAL A 439 -20.53 20.49 -27.61
C VAL A 439 -19.76 20.95 -26.38
N HIS A 440 -20.20 20.53 -25.19
CA HIS A 440 -19.46 20.75 -23.96
C HIS A 440 -18.14 19.99 -24.07
N SER A 441 -17.02 20.72 -24.05
CA SER A 441 -15.72 20.14 -23.79
C SER A 441 -15.74 19.61 -22.36
N ASP A 442 -15.59 18.30 -22.15
CA ASP A 442 -15.59 17.64 -20.83
C ASP A 442 -14.28 17.90 -20.06
N HIS A 443 -13.85 19.16 -20.04
CA HIS A 443 -12.79 19.66 -19.19
C HIS A 443 -13.37 19.94 -17.79
N GLY A 444 -12.66 19.56 -16.74
CA GLY A 444 -13.12 19.80 -15.39
C GLY A 444 -12.19 19.25 -14.31
N THR A 445 -12.60 19.54 -13.07
CA THR A 445 -12.02 19.01 -11.85
C THR A 445 -12.77 17.75 -11.43
N TYR A 446 -12.03 16.70 -11.07
CA TYR A 446 -12.56 15.39 -10.79
C TYR A 446 -11.91 14.79 -9.56
N GLU A 447 -12.67 13.95 -8.87
CA GLU A 447 -12.15 13.04 -7.86
C GLU A 447 -12.21 11.62 -8.37
N ARG A 448 -11.16 10.85 -8.06
CA ARG A 448 -11.17 9.41 -8.27
C ARG A 448 -12.20 8.78 -7.35
N ILE A 449 -13.09 7.96 -7.88
CA ILE A 449 -13.96 7.09 -7.08
C ILE A 449 -13.33 5.71 -6.94
N GLU A 450 -12.90 5.16 -8.06
CA GLU A 450 -12.48 3.76 -8.17
C GLU A 450 -11.72 3.45 -9.46
N ILE A 451 -11.45 2.17 -9.70
CA ILE A 451 -10.82 1.67 -10.91
C ILE A 451 -11.65 0.55 -11.55
N LEU A 452 -11.89 0.68 -12.85
CA LEU A 452 -12.50 -0.33 -13.70
C LEU A 452 -11.40 -1.21 -14.32
N ILE A 453 -11.59 -2.52 -14.28
CA ILE A 453 -10.74 -3.51 -14.96
C ILE A 453 -11.55 -4.22 -16.04
N LEU A 454 -11.08 -4.17 -17.28
CA LEU A 454 -11.66 -4.92 -18.40
C LEU A 454 -10.67 -6.00 -18.85
N ALA A 455 -11.12 -7.22 -19.14
CA ALA A 455 -10.25 -8.28 -19.66
C ALA A 455 -10.55 -8.52 -21.14
N CYS A 456 -9.60 -8.25 -22.06
CA CYS A 456 -9.80 -8.29 -23.51
C CYS A 456 -10.01 -9.69 -24.14
N ASP A 457 -10.44 -10.70 -23.38
CA ASP A 457 -10.67 -12.06 -23.90
C ASP A 457 -12.15 -12.33 -24.24
N ASP A 458 -13.06 -11.44 -23.87
CA ASP A 458 -14.46 -11.49 -24.30
C ASP A 458 -14.65 -10.49 -25.46
N ASP A 459 -15.30 -10.91 -26.55
CA ASP A 459 -15.51 -10.14 -27.81
C ASP A 459 -16.21 -8.76 -27.60
N ARG A 460 -16.53 -8.42 -26.34
CA ARG A 460 -17.26 -7.22 -25.90
C ARG A 460 -16.42 -6.23 -25.08
N THR A 461 -15.15 -6.54 -24.81
CA THR A 461 -14.32 -5.82 -23.81
C THR A 461 -12.94 -5.39 -24.30
N GLU A 462 -12.66 -5.49 -25.61
CA GLU A 462 -11.58 -4.68 -26.20
C GLU A 462 -11.79 -3.23 -25.79
N ASP A 463 -10.76 -2.59 -25.22
CA ASP A 463 -10.52 -1.14 -25.14
C ASP A 463 -11.79 -0.23 -25.17
N TYR A 464 -12.86 -0.60 -24.45
CA TYR A 464 -14.22 -0.07 -24.73
C TYR A 464 -14.29 1.43 -24.51
N VAL A 465 -13.63 1.88 -23.43
CA VAL A 465 -13.47 3.31 -23.11
C VAL A 465 -12.64 4.03 -24.17
N VAL A 466 -11.65 3.37 -24.78
CA VAL A 466 -10.82 3.95 -25.84
C VAL A 466 -11.58 4.07 -27.15
N GLU A 467 -12.41 3.09 -27.49
CA GLU A 467 -13.19 3.06 -28.74
C GLU A 467 -14.37 4.02 -28.72
N ASN A 468 -15.04 4.13 -27.56
CA ASN A 468 -16.26 4.92 -27.41
C ASN A 468 -15.99 6.28 -26.75
N GLY A 469 -14.81 6.46 -26.17
CA GLY A 469 -14.43 7.67 -25.45
C GLY A 469 -14.04 8.82 -26.36
N ARG A 470 -14.23 10.03 -25.84
CA ARG A 470 -13.71 11.25 -26.46
C ARG A 470 -12.46 11.69 -25.69
N ASP A 471 -11.46 12.18 -26.41
CA ASP A 471 -10.27 12.73 -25.78
C ASP A 471 -10.66 13.92 -24.90
N SER A 472 -10.39 13.78 -23.60
CA SER A 472 -10.82 14.71 -22.55
C SER A 472 -9.64 15.05 -21.65
N VAL A 473 -9.63 16.27 -21.12
CA VAL A 473 -8.62 16.71 -20.14
C VAL A 473 -9.25 16.71 -18.75
N VAL A 474 -8.69 15.91 -17.86
CA VAL A 474 -9.19 15.65 -16.51
C VAL A 474 -8.16 16.16 -15.52
N LYS A 475 -8.57 17.07 -14.62
CA LYS A 475 -7.77 17.49 -13.47
C LYS A 475 -8.23 16.72 -12.23
N LEU A 476 -7.41 15.79 -11.75
CA LEU A 476 -7.63 15.04 -10.51
C LEU A 476 -7.11 15.84 -9.31
N ILE A 477 -7.91 15.95 -8.25
CA ILE A 477 -7.58 16.65 -7.00
C ILE A 477 -7.58 15.75 -5.77
#